data_AF-A0A7R9HFH9-F1
#
_entry.id   AF-A0A7R9HFH9-F1
#
_cell.length_a   1.000
_cell.length_b   1.000
_cell.length_c   1.000
_cell.angle_alpha   90.00
_cell.angle_beta   90.00
_cell.angle_gamma   90.00
#
_symmetry.space_group_name_H-M   'P 1'
#
loop_
_entity.id
_entity.type
_entity.pdbx_description
1 polymer ?
#
loop_
_entity_poly.entity_id
_entity_poly.type
_entity_poly.pdbx_seq_one_letter_code
_entity_poly.pdbx_strand_id
1 'polypeptide(L)'
;GDWVEIGVGGDWVETGVGGDWVETGVGGDWVETGVGGDWVETGIGGDWVYTGVGGDWVETGVRGDWVYTGVGGDWVETGVGGDWVETGYVLPAIVHINNQPPLNNGDGPIALILAPTRELAQQIQQVATDFGASSSVRNTCIFGGAPKGPQARDLERGVEICIATPGRLIDFLERGTTNLRRCTYLVLDEADRMLDMGFEPQIRKIIEQIRPDRQVLMWSATWPKEVQTLAEDFLTDYTQLNIGSLTLAANHNILQIVDVCQEHEKEMKLHKLLQEICSEKETKTIIFVETKRKVDEITRNICYDGWSAVSIHGDKTQQERDHVLQEFRSGRAPILVATDVAARGLGM
;
A
#
# COMPACT_ATOMS: atom_id res chain seq x y z
N GLY A 1 31.25 12.07 -16.45
CA GLY A 1 31.91 13.06 -15.60
C GLY A 1 30.78 13.69 -14.88
N ASP A 2 30.61 13.31 -13.63
CA ASP A 2 29.37 13.48 -12.89
C ASP A 2 29.25 14.92 -12.39
N TRP A 3 28.01 15.37 -12.24
CA TRP A 3 27.65 16.70 -11.75
C TRP A 3 26.97 16.56 -10.39
N VAL A 4 27.51 17.23 -9.38
CA VAL A 4 26.99 17.17 -8.01
C VAL A 4 26.88 18.58 -7.45
N GLU A 5 25.67 18.95 -7.01
CA GLU A 5 25.37 20.16 -6.24
C GLU A 5 24.83 19.75 -4.87
N ILE A 6 25.49 20.19 -3.80
CA ILE A 6 25.16 19.80 -2.42
C ILE A 6 24.50 20.98 -1.73
N GLY A 7 23.29 20.75 -1.22
CA GLY A 7 22.51 21.71 -0.45
C GLY A 7 22.93 21.84 1.01
N VAL A 8 21.98 22.24 1.87
CA VAL A 8 22.26 22.71 3.23
C VAL A 8 21.70 21.74 4.27
N GLY A 9 22.56 21.01 4.97
CA GLY A 9 22.06 20.07 5.99
C GLY A 9 23.05 19.05 6.52
N GLY A 10 24.26 18.96 5.93
CA GLY A 10 25.20 17.88 6.23
C GLY A 10 25.00 16.66 5.32
N ASP A 11 24.59 16.92 4.07
CA ASP A 11 24.28 15.90 3.08
C ASP A 11 25.54 15.16 2.63
N TRP A 12 25.35 13.90 2.24
CA TRP A 12 26.38 13.00 1.75
C TRP A 12 25.98 12.48 0.38
N VAL A 13 26.88 12.62 -0.59
CA VAL A 13 26.67 12.14 -1.96
C VAL A 13 27.85 11.28 -2.39
N GLU A 14 27.56 10.06 -2.86
CA GLU A 14 28.51 9.18 -3.54
C GLU A 14 27.96 8.85 -4.94
N THR A 15 28.71 9.21 -5.99
CA THR A 15 28.30 8.93 -7.37
C THR A 15 29.09 7.76 -7.95
N GLY A 16 28.40 6.86 -8.63
CA GLY A 16 29.00 5.74 -9.33
C GLY A 16 29.54 6.12 -10.70
N VAL A 17 29.28 5.29 -11.72
CA VAL A 17 29.90 5.44 -13.05
C VAL A 17 28.82 5.66 -14.10
N GLY A 18 28.64 6.89 -14.57
CA GLY A 18 27.56 7.11 -15.55
C GLY A 18 27.47 8.49 -16.21
N GLY A 19 28.08 9.53 -15.65
CA GLY A 19 27.70 10.90 -15.99
C GLY A 19 26.44 11.33 -15.23
N ASP A 20 26.36 10.94 -13.96
CA ASP A 20 25.20 11.18 -13.10
C ASP A 20 25.08 12.68 -12.74
N TRP A 21 23.88 13.11 -12.46
CA TRP A 21 23.51 14.47 -12.04
C TRP A 21 22.78 14.36 -10.71
N VAL A 22 23.35 14.94 -9.66
CA VAL A 22 22.79 14.91 -8.31
C VAL A 22 22.70 16.33 -7.76
N GLU A 23 21.51 16.75 -7.34
CA GLU A 23 21.27 18.01 -6.61
C GLU A 23 20.61 17.66 -5.27
N THR A 24 21.23 18.02 -4.13
CA THR A 24 20.61 17.80 -2.81
C THR A 24 20.00 19.07 -2.24
N GLY A 25 18.87 18.92 -1.54
CA GLY A 25 18.13 20.03 -0.95
C GLY A 25 18.55 20.34 0.50
N VAL A 26 17.62 20.28 1.45
CA VAL A 26 17.87 20.75 2.83
C VAL A 26 17.45 19.70 3.83
N GLY A 27 18.39 19.01 4.47
CA GLY A 27 18.02 18.11 5.57
C GLY A 27 19.02 17.07 6.07
N GLY A 28 20.22 16.97 5.52
CA GLY A 28 21.16 15.89 5.83
C GLY A 28 20.88 14.66 4.96
N ASP A 29 20.71 14.89 3.66
CA ASP A 29 20.33 13.88 2.68
C ASP A 29 21.50 12.91 2.39
N TRP A 30 21.22 11.66 2.05
CA TRP A 30 22.18 10.61 1.75
C TRP A 30 21.88 10.04 0.36
N VAL A 31 22.69 10.36 -0.64
CA VAL A 31 22.49 9.94 -2.03
C VAL A 31 23.64 9.07 -2.50
N GLU A 32 23.34 7.87 -2.99
CA GLU A 32 24.30 6.96 -3.62
C GLU A 32 23.80 6.60 -5.03
N THR A 33 24.53 6.99 -6.08
CA THR A 33 24.18 6.60 -7.46
C THR A 33 25.04 5.46 -7.97
N GLY A 34 24.44 4.61 -8.80
CA GLY A 34 25.09 3.43 -9.35
C GLY A 34 25.67 3.65 -10.74
N VAL A 35 25.22 2.89 -11.74
CA VAL A 35 25.81 2.91 -13.09
C VAL A 35 24.71 3.20 -14.11
N GLY A 36 24.60 4.43 -14.62
CA GLY A 36 23.46 4.73 -15.47
C GLY A 36 23.41 6.08 -16.18
N GLY A 37 24.05 7.13 -15.64
CA GLY A 37 23.74 8.50 -16.06
C GLY A 37 22.45 8.97 -15.38
N ASP A 38 22.41 8.79 -14.06
CA ASP A 38 21.24 8.99 -13.22
C ASP A 38 20.99 10.48 -12.97
N TRP A 39 19.75 10.88 -12.78
CA TRP A 39 19.33 12.24 -12.46
C TRP A 39 18.58 12.21 -11.13
N VAL A 40 19.17 12.78 -10.08
CA VAL A 40 18.64 12.77 -8.71
C VAL A 40 18.52 14.19 -8.17
N GLU A 41 17.33 14.60 -7.77
CA GLU A 41 17.08 15.87 -7.07
C GLU A 41 16.44 15.57 -5.71
N THR A 42 17.05 15.98 -4.60
CA THR A 42 16.44 15.84 -3.27
C THR A 42 15.82 17.12 -2.75
N GLY A 43 14.69 16.99 -2.06
CA GLY A 43 13.94 18.09 -1.50
C GLY A 43 14.35 18.42 -0.06
N ILE A 44 13.39 18.55 0.86
CA ILE A 44 13.67 19.02 2.22
C ILE A 44 13.33 17.93 3.23
N GLY A 45 14.31 17.29 3.86
CA GLY A 45 14.02 16.47 5.04
C GLY A 45 14.96 15.35 5.48
N GLY A 46 16.17 15.20 4.93
CA GLY A 46 17.08 14.11 5.31
C GLY A 46 16.76 12.86 4.52
N ASP A 47 16.68 13.01 3.21
CA ASP A 47 16.25 12.01 2.23
C ASP A 47 17.37 10.99 1.98
N TRP A 48 17.04 9.71 1.81
CA TRP A 48 17.96 8.62 1.51
C TRP A 48 17.65 8.06 0.13
N VAL A 49 18.50 8.31 -0.85
CA VAL A 49 18.31 7.90 -2.24
C VAL A 49 19.43 6.96 -2.66
N TYR A 50 19.07 5.78 -3.18
CA TYR A 50 20.00 4.88 -3.85
C TYR A 50 19.51 4.63 -5.28
N THR A 51 20.38 4.82 -6.27
CA THR A 51 20.13 4.38 -7.65
C THR A 51 21.03 3.24 -8.07
N GLY A 52 20.47 2.30 -8.82
CA GLY A 52 21.13 1.04 -9.17
C GLY A 52 21.79 1.09 -10.55
N VAL A 53 21.34 0.26 -11.49
CA VAL A 53 21.96 0.20 -12.83
C VAL A 53 20.94 0.53 -13.91
N GLY A 54 21.15 1.64 -14.60
CA GLY A 54 20.24 2.20 -15.61
C GLY A 54 20.03 3.68 -15.36
N GLY A 55 19.86 4.50 -16.41
CA GLY A 55 19.73 5.97 -16.26
C GLY A 55 18.43 6.36 -15.57
N ASP A 56 18.47 6.38 -14.24
CA ASP A 56 17.33 6.56 -13.35
C ASP A 56 17.03 8.06 -13.16
N TRP A 57 15.75 8.42 -13.01
CA TRP A 57 15.31 9.79 -12.71
C TRP A 57 14.57 9.79 -11.37
N VAL A 58 15.12 10.46 -10.37
CA VAL A 58 14.62 10.50 -8.99
C VAL A 58 14.45 11.95 -8.55
N GLU A 59 13.25 12.32 -8.08
CA GLU A 59 12.98 13.61 -7.44
C GLU A 59 12.32 13.37 -6.08
N THR A 60 12.88 13.94 -5.00
CA THR A 60 12.30 13.84 -3.66
C THR A 60 11.63 15.12 -3.16
N GLY A 61 10.63 14.95 -2.31
CA GLY A 61 9.74 15.99 -1.82
C GLY A 61 10.17 16.55 -0.47
N VAL A 62 9.20 16.84 0.40
CA VAL A 62 9.46 17.48 1.70
C VAL A 62 9.08 16.51 2.82
N ARG A 63 10.08 15.92 3.51
CA ARG A 63 10.10 15.29 4.87
C ARG A 63 10.89 13.97 5.05
N GLY A 64 12.04 13.74 4.41
CA GLY A 64 12.91 12.61 4.75
C GLY A 64 12.47 11.34 4.04
N ASP A 65 12.67 11.35 2.74
CA ASP A 65 12.17 10.42 1.74
C ASP A 65 13.17 9.29 1.49
N TRP A 66 12.72 8.04 1.32
CA TRP A 66 13.61 6.89 1.12
C TRP A 66 13.34 6.25 -0.25
N VAL A 67 14.28 6.42 -1.19
CA VAL A 67 14.14 5.97 -2.59
C VAL A 67 15.20 4.93 -2.93
N TYR A 68 14.78 3.85 -3.58
CA TYR A 68 15.66 2.83 -4.16
C TYR A 68 15.22 2.52 -5.59
N THR A 69 16.10 2.71 -6.57
CA THR A 69 15.92 2.22 -7.95
C THR A 69 16.85 1.05 -8.23
N GLY A 70 16.36 0.09 -9.00
CA GLY A 70 16.93 -1.24 -9.13
C GLY A 70 17.78 -1.39 -10.37
N VAL A 71 17.28 -2.14 -11.35
CA VAL A 71 17.97 -2.33 -12.63
C VAL A 71 16.99 -2.03 -13.76
N GLY A 72 17.41 -1.15 -14.67
CA GLY A 72 16.57 -0.57 -15.72
C GLY A 72 16.18 0.86 -15.36
N GLY A 73 16.29 1.79 -16.33
CA GLY A 73 16.04 3.23 -16.10
C GLY A 73 14.67 3.51 -15.50
N ASP A 74 14.65 3.71 -14.20
CA ASP A 74 13.48 3.90 -13.34
C ASP A 74 13.15 5.39 -13.21
N TRP A 75 11.87 5.73 -13.02
CA TRP A 75 11.40 7.09 -12.76
C TRP A 75 10.65 7.12 -11.43
N VAL A 76 11.12 7.91 -10.47
CA VAL A 76 10.58 8.03 -9.11
C VAL A 76 10.42 9.50 -8.73
N GLU A 77 9.21 9.91 -8.33
CA GLU A 77 8.92 11.25 -7.81
C GLU A 77 8.18 11.11 -6.48
N THR A 78 8.66 11.77 -5.42
CA THR A 78 8.05 11.71 -4.08
C THR A 78 7.49 13.08 -3.70
N GLY A 79 6.26 13.10 -3.16
CA GLY A 79 5.52 14.33 -2.86
C GLY A 79 5.65 14.80 -1.41
N VAL A 80 4.89 15.85 -1.06
CA VAL A 80 4.82 16.37 0.32
C VAL A 80 3.79 15.56 1.14
N GLY A 81 4.25 14.56 1.89
CA GLY A 81 3.41 13.80 2.83
C GLY A 81 3.88 12.37 3.02
N GLY A 82 3.85 11.88 4.26
CA GLY A 82 4.30 10.52 4.63
C GLY A 82 3.38 9.39 4.15
N ASP A 83 2.91 9.45 2.90
CA ASP A 83 2.14 8.39 2.25
C ASP A 83 3.09 7.49 1.45
N TRP A 84 3.92 6.79 2.19
CA TRP A 84 4.81 5.77 1.65
C TRP A 84 4.10 4.42 1.75
N VAL A 85 3.89 3.75 0.61
CA VAL A 85 4.00 2.29 0.36
C VAL A 85 3.23 1.85 -0.90
N GLU A 86 2.18 2.56 -1.36
CA GLU A 86 1.34 2.08 -2.48
C GLU A 86 1.87 2.42 -3.89
N THR A 87 2.81 3.37 -4.03
CA THR A 87 3.43 3.74 -5.32
C THR A 87 4.60 2.85 -5.73
N GLY A 88 5.26 2.21 -4.76
CA GLY A 88 6.55 1.53 -4.94
C GLY A 88 6.52 0.32 -5.88
N TYR A 89 5.37 -0.32 -6.07
CA TYR A 89 5.24 -1.48 -6.98
C TYR A 89 4.29 -1.25 -8.16
N VAL A 90 3.46 -0.21 -8.14
CA VAL A 90 2.53 0.11 -9.24
C VAL A 90 3.26 0.75 -10.40
N LEU A 91 4.15 1.71 -10.14
CA LEU A 91 4.95 2.37 -11.17
C LEU A 91 5.88 1.38 -11.91
N PRO A 92 6.70 0.56 -11.20
CA PRO A 92 7.47 -0.48 -11.87
C PRO A 92 6.60 -1.50 -12.62
N ALA A 93 5.38 -1.80 -12.15
CA ALA A 93 4.45 -2.65 -12.90
C ALA A 93 4.08 -2.03 -14.25
N ILE A 94 3.83 -0.72 -14.32
CA ILE A 94 3.53 0.00 -15.56
C ILE A 94 4.73 -0.06 -16.53
N VAL A 95 5.94 0.18 -16.03
CA VAL A 95 7.19 0.07 -16.83
C VAL A 95 7.38 -1.35 -17.35
N HIS A 96 7.16 -2.36 -16.50
CA HIS A 96 7.23 -3.77 -16.87
C HIS A 96 6.21 -4.13 -17.95
N ILE A 97 4.98 -3.63 -17.85
CA ILE A 97 3.91 -3.81 -18.84
C ILE A 97 4.29 -3.18 -20.18
N ASN A 98 4.82 -1.95 -20.17
CA ASN A 98 5.19 -1.22 -21.38
C ASN A 98 6.30 -1.92 -22.18
N ASN A 99 7.14 -2.71 -21.50
CA ASN A 99 8.19 -3.52 -22.13
C ASN A 99 7.72 -4.91 -22.60
N GLN A 100 6.41 -5.17 -22.60
CA GLN A 100 5.83 -6.41 -23.11
C GLN A 100 4.97 -6.21 -24.35
N PRO A 101 4.75 -7.27 -25.15
CA PRO A 101 3.77 -7.23 -26.23
C PRO A 101 2.39 -6.84 -25.70
N PRO A 102 1.61 -6.05 -26.46
CA PRO A 102 0.26 -5.68 -26.04
C PRO A 102 -0.63 -6.92 -25.82
N LEU A 103 -1.70 -6.76 -25.05
CA LEU A 103 -2.65 -7.84 -24.79
C LEU A 103 -3.41 -8.22 -26.06
N ASN A 104 -3.57 -9.52 -26.28
CA ASN A 104 -4.47 -10.06 -27.28
C ASN A 104 -5.84 -10.40 -26.66
N ASN A 105 -6.85 -10.61 -27.50
CA ASN A 105 -8.15 -11.08 -27.04
C ASN A 105 -8.02 -12.42 -26.31
N GLY A 106 -8.53 -12.49 -25.08
CA GLY A 106 -8.45 -13.68 -24.22
C GLY A 106 -7.18 -13.78 -23.38
N ASP A 107 -6.24 -12.85 -23.52
CA ASP A 107 -5.10 -12.74 -22.59
C ASP A 107 -5.59 -12.30 -21.20
N GLY A 108 -4.96 -12.88 -20.17
CA GLY A 108 -5.08 -12.42 -18.79
C GLY A 108 -4.15 -11.25 -18.47
N PRO A 109 -4.18 -10.74 -17.23
CA PRO A 109 -3.34 -9.63 -16.81
C PRO A 109 -1.84 -9.97 -16.84
N ILE A 110 -1.03 -8.96 -17.07
CA ILE A 110 0.44 -9.03 -17.00
C ILE A 110 0.90 -8.83 -15.55
N ALA A 111 0.30 -7.86 -14.86
CA ALA A 111 0.52 -7.59 -13.45
C ALA A 111 -0.68 -8.01 -12.60
N LEU A 112 -0.42 -8.78 -11.54
CA LEU A 112 -1.42 -9.17 -10.54
C LEU A 112 -0.99 -8.63 -9.18
N ILE A 113 -1.87 -7.89 -8.52
CA ILE A 113 -1.65 -7.36 -7.16
C ILE A 113 -2.70 -7.99 -6.24
N LEU A 114 -2.25 -8.74 -5.23
CA LEU A 114 -3.12 -9.36 -4.25
C LEU A 114 -3.11 -8.57 -2.96
N ALA A 115 -4.31 -8.23 -2.46
CA ALA A 115 -4.51 -7.53 -1.20
C ALA A 115 -5.50 -8.29 -0.30
N PRO A 116 -5.33 -8.23 1.05
CA PRO A 116 -6.17 -8.97 2.00
C PRO A 116 -7.60 -8.43 2.13
N THR A 117 -7.79 -7.12 1.91
CA THR A 117 -9.07 -6.43 2.09
C THR A 117 -9.56 -5.81 0.79
N ARG A 118 -10.86 -5.55 0.73
CA ARG A 118 -11.50 -4.96 -0.47
C ARG A 118 -11.13 -3.49 -0.58
N GLU A 119 -11.14 -2.85 0.57
CA GLU A 119 -10.87 -1.43 0.76
C GLU A 119 -9.45 -1.09 0.30
N LEU A 120 -8.45 -1.91 0.69
CA LEU A 120 -7.07 -1.78 0.21
C LEU A 120 -6.96 -2.03 -1.30
N ALA A 121 -7.61 -3.10 -1.80
CA ALA A 121 -7.62 -3.37 -3.23
C ALA A 121 -8.19 -2.20 -4.06
N GLN A 122 -9.20 -1.50 -3.55
CA GLN A 122 -9.77 -0.31 -4.21
C GLN A 122 -8.85 0.91 -4.14
N GLN A 123 -8.09 1.08 -3.05
CA GLN A 123 -7.07 2.15 -2.96
C GLN A 123 -5.96 1.96 -3.98
N ILE A 124 -5.38 0.76 -4.03
CA ILE A 124 -4.35 0.42 -5.01
C ILE A 124 -4.89 0.61 -6.45
N GLN A 125 -6.17 0.28 -6.68
CA GLN A 125 -6.80 0.53 -7.99
C GLN A 125 -6.85 2.03 -8.32
N GLN A 126 -7.19 2.88 -7.36
CA GLN A 126 -7.21 4.32 -7.56
C GLN A 126 -5.82 4.83 -7.96
N VAL A 127 -4.78 4.43 -7.21
CA VAL A 127 -3.38 4.72 -7.53
C VAL A 127 -3.02 4.23 -8.94
N ALA A 128 -3.33 2.97 -9.27
CA ALA A 128 -3.06 2.41 -10.60
C ALA A 128 -3.84 3.12 -11.73
N THR A 129 -4.97 3.75 -11.42
CA THR A 129 -5.74 4.53 -12.39
C THR A 129 -5.09 5.88 -12.63
N ASP A 130 -4.65 6.55 -11.57
CA ASP A 130 -4.02 7.86 -11.64
C ASP A 130 -2.71 7.79 -12.43
N PHE A 131 -1.87 6.78 -12.19
CA PHE A 131 -0.62 6.56 -12.94
C PHE A 131 -0.82 5.87 -14.29
N GLY A 132 -1.81 4.98 -14.42
CA GLY A 132 -2.05 4.23 -15.66
C GLY A 132 -2.63 5.08 -16.81
N ALA A 133 -3.32 6.18 -16.47
CA ALA A 133 -3.99 7.05 -17.44
C ALA A 133 -3.01 7.67 -18.47
N SER A 134 -1.78 7.95 -18.08
CA SER A 134 -0.74 8.50 -18.98
C SER A 134 -0.14 7.46 -19.91
N SER A 135 -0.17 6.18 -19.53
CA SER A 135 0.53 5.08 -20.22
C SER A 135 -0.39 4.14 -21.01
N SER A 136 -1.67 4.46 -21.15
CA SER A 136 -2.68 3.58 -21.79
C SER A 136 -2.80 2.18 -21.15
N VAL A 137 -2.42 2.06 -19.87
CA VAL A 137 -2.48 0.80 -19.11
C VAL A 137 -3.85 0.71 -18.43
N ARG A 138 -4.63 -0.33 -18.75
CA ARG A 138 -5.94 -0.55 -18.14
C ARG A 138 -5.79 -1.39 -16.88
N ASN A 139 -6.58 -1.06 -15.87
CA ASN A 139 -6.65 -1.81 -14.63
C ASN A 139 -8.10 -2.16 -14.27
N THR A 140 -8.26 -3.15 -13.38
CA THR A 140 -9.54 -3.41 -12.71
C THR A 140 -9.29 -3.95 -11.30
N CYS A 141 -10.28 -3.79 -10.42
CA CYS A 141 -10.28 -4.33 -9.07
C CYS A 141 -11.37 -5.40 -8.90
N ILE A 142 -10.97 -6.59 -8.46
CA ILE A 142 -11.88 -7.73 -8.27
C ILE A 142 -11.94 -8.18 -6.82
N PHE A 143 -13.14 -8.15 -6.25
CA PHE A 143 -13.34 -8.53 -4.86
C PHE A 143 -14.76 -9.00 -4.54
N GLY A 144 -14.86 -9.77 -3.45
CA GLY A 144 -16.12 -10.34 -2.94
C GLY A 144 -17.17 -9.27 -2.57
N GLY A 145 -18.44 -9.65 -2.46
CA GLY A 145 -19.50 -8.74 -1.99
C GLY A 145 -20.01 -7.70 -3.01
N ALA A 146 -19.25 -7.38 -4.06
CA ALA A 146 -19.73 -6.61 -5.21
C ALA A 146 -20.26 -7.52 -6.34
N PRO A 147 -21.17 -7.01 -7.22
CA PRO A 147 -21.69 -7.77 -8.36
C PRO A 147 -20.58 -8.29 -9.28
N LYS A 148 -20.68 -9.57 -9.68
CA LYS A 148 -19.67 -10.22 -10.55
C LYS A 148 -19.67 -9.71 -11.99
N GLY A 149 -20.83 -9.28 -12.50
CA GLY A 149 -21.01 -8.93 -13.92
C GLY A 149 -20.07 -7.83 -14.42
N PRO A 150 -19.97 -6.66 -13.75
CA PRO A 150 -19.02 -5.62 -14.13
C PRO A 150 -17.56 -6.10 -14.11
N GLN A 151 -17.13 -6.73 -13.02
CA GLN A 151 -15.76 -7.27 -12.87
C GLN A 151 -15.42 -8.29 -13.96
N ALA A 152 -16.35 -9.19 -14.29
CA ALA A 152 -16.17 -10.17 -15.37
C ALA A 152 -15.99 -9.49 -16.73
N ARG A 153 -16.81 -8.48 -17.04
CA ARG A 153 -16.69 -7.73 -18.31
C ARG A 153 -15.37 -6.99 -18.42
N ASP A 154 -14.86 -6.44 -17.33
CA ASP A 154 -13.56 -5.75 -17.35
C ASP A 154 -12.43 -6.74 -17.65
N LEU A 155 -12.44 -7.92 -17.00
CA LEU A 155 -11.49 -8.99 -17.27
C LEU A 155 -11.58 -9.50 -18.72
N GLU A 156 -12.80 -9.72 -19.23
CA GLU A 156 -13.02 -10.22 -20.60
C GLU A 156 -12.61 -9.20 -21.69
N ARG A 157 -12.67 -7.90 -21.38
CA ARG A 157 -12.15 -6.83 -22.25
C ARG A 157 -10.62 -6.78 -22.31
N GLY A 158 -9.95 -7.47 -21.39
CA GLY A 158 -8.50 -7.43 -21.20
C GLY A 158 -8.09 -6.22 -20.38
N VAL A 159 -7.31 -6.47 -19.33
CA VAL A 159 -6.71 -5.48 -18.44
C VAL A 159 -5.25 -5.87 -18.22
N GLU A 160 -4.35 -4.91 -18.26
CA GLU A 160 -2.93 -5.14 -18.05
C GLU A 160 -2.61 -5.34 -16.56
N ILE A 161 -3.29 -4.59 -15.68
CA ILE A 161 -3.18 -4.71 -14.21
C ILE A 161 -4.49 -5.26 -13.63
N CYS A 162 -4.39 -6.32 -12.82
CA CYS A 162 -5.50 -6.81 -12.01
C CYS A 162 -5.16 -6.67 -10.52
N ILE A 163 -5.99 -5.93 -9.78
CA ILE A 163 -5.92 -5.85 -8.32
C ILE A 163 -7.03 -6.74 -7.75
N ALA A 164 -6.71 -7.61 -6.80
CA ALA A 164 -7.65 -8.64 -6.39
C ALA A 164 -7.58 -9.02 -4.91
N THR A 165 -8.75 -9.34 -4.35
CA THR A 165 -8.82 -10.20 -3.15
C THR A 165 -8.84 -11.67 -3.57
N PRO A 166 -8.13 -12.58 -2.85
CA PRO A 166 -7.91 -13.95 -3.32
C PRO A 166 -9.17 -14.73 -3.66
N GLY A 167 -10.19 -14.67 -2.80
CA GLY A 167 -11.41 -15.47 -2.95
C GLY A 167 -12.19 -15.16 -4.23
N ARG A 168 -12.27 -13.88 -4.65
CA ARG A 168 -12.97 -13.51 -5.90
C ARG A 168 -12.15 -13.87 -7.13
N LEU A 169 -10.83 -13.71 -7.07
CA LEU A 169 -9.95 -14.11 -8.17
C LEU A 169 -10.05 -15.61 -8.44
N ILE A 170 -9.99 -16.45 -7.40
CA ILE A 170 -10.14 -17.91 -7.54
C ILE A 170 -11.45 -18.28 -8.24
N ASP A 171 -12.57 -17.68 -7.83
CA ASP A 171 -13.87 -17.92 -8.46
C ASP A 171 -13.89 -17.52 -9.96
N PHE A 172 -13.18 -16.48 -10.36
CA PHE A 172 -13.05 -16.12 -11.78
C PHE A 172 -12.09 -17.02 -12.57
N LEU A 173 -11.00 -17.49 -11.94
CA LEU A 173 -10.08 -18.46 -12.54
C LEU A 173 -10.76 -19.81 -12.77
N GLU A 174 -11.50 -20.32 -11.77
CA GLU A 174 -12.22 -21.59 -11.87
C GLU A 174 -13.32 -21.57 -12.94
N ARG A 175 -13.96 -20.41 -13.15
CA ARG A 175 -14.96 -20.22 -14.21
C ARG A 175 -14.35 -19.99 -15.59
N GLY A 176 -13.05 -19.74 -15.68
CA GLY A 176 -12.38 -19.35 -16.92
C GLY A 176 -12.74 -17.94 -17.41
N THR A 177 -13.24 -17.07 -16.53
CA THR A 177 -13.50 -15.65 -16.84
C THR A 177 -12.20 -14.88 -17.09
N THR A 178 -11.12 -15.28 -16.42
CA THR A 178 -9.76 -14.81 -16.68
C THR A 178 -8.77 -15.95 -16.53
N ASN A 179 -7.48 -15.69 -16.78
CA ASN A 179 -6.38 -16.63 -16.62
C ASN A 179 -5.10 -15.88 -16.20
N LEU A 180 -4.07 -16.59 -15.75
CA LEU A 180 -2.79 -15.97 -15.33
C LEU A 180 -1.62 -16.35 -16.24
N ARG A 181 -1.88 -16.70 -17.50
CA ARG A 181 -0.84 -17.17 -18.44
C ARG A 181 0.15 -16.07 -18.84
N ARG A 182 -0.32 -14.83 -18.89
CA ARG A 182 0.47 -13.63 -19.18
C ARG A 182 1.07 -12.99 -17.92
N CYS A 183 0.68 -13.45 -16.74
CA CYS A 183 1.11 -12.85 -15.49
C CYS A 183 2.60 -13.13 -15.28
N THR A 184 3.38 -12.05 -15.22
CA THR A 184 4.84 -12.05 -15.10
C THR A 184 5.32 -11.11 -13.99
N TYR A 185 4.41 -10.31 -13.43
CA TYR A 185 4.66 -9.42 -12.30
C TYR A 185 3.58 -9.68 -11.25
N LEU A 186 3.97 -10.26 -10.12
CA LEU A 186 3.07 -10.60 -9.02
C LEU A 186 3.46 -9.79 -7.78
N VAL A 187 2.49 -9.10 -7.20
CA VAL A 187 2.64 -8.40 -5.93
C VAL A 187 1.75 -9.05 -4.87
N LEU A 188 2.32 -9.32 -3.70
CA LEU A 188 1.62 -9.68 -2.49
C LEU A 188 1.74 -8.52 -1.51
N ASP A 189 0.67 -7.73 -1.39
CA ASP A 189 0.61 -6.62 -0.46
C ASP A 189 0.03 -7.06 0.88
N GLU A 190 0.48 -6.44 1.96
CA GLU A 190 0.28 -6.87 3.35
C GLU A 190 0.51 -8.40 3.53
N ALA A 191 1.69 -8.89 3.13
CA ALA A 191 1.99 -10.33 3.08
C ALA A 191 1.81 -11.07 4.43
N ASP A 192 2.05 -10.40 5.55
CA ASP A 192 1.75 -10.90 6.90
C ASP A 192 0.26 -11.17 7.12
N ARG A 193 -0.62 -10.24 6.72
CA ARG A 193 -2.08 -10.42 6.81
C ARG A 193 -2.58 -11.55 5.93
N MET A 194 -1.98 -11.72 4.76
CA MET A 194 -2.33 -12.78 3.83
C MET A 194 -2.12 -14.18 4.44
N LEU A 195 -1.20 -14.30 5.41
CA LEU A 195 -0.99 -15.54 6.15
C LEU A 195 -1.90 -15.66 7.38
N ASP A 196 -1.97 -14.62 8.20
CA ASP A 196 -2.71 -14.62 9.47
C ASP A 196 -4.22 -14.87 9.29
N MET A 197 -4.78 -14.43 8.16
CA MET A 197 -6.21 -14.59 7.86
C MET A 197 -6.56 -15.95 7.23
N GLY A 198 -5.58 -16.86 7.10
CA GLY A 198 -5.76 -18.15 6.45
C GLY A 198 -5.93 -18.05 4.94
N PHE A 199 -5.37 -17.00 4.30
CA PHE A 199 -5.35 -16.92 2.83
C PHE A 199 -4.23 -17.76 2.21
N GLU A 200 -3.28 -18.29 2.98
CA GLU A 200 -2.17 -19.11 2.47
C GLU A 200 -2.61 -20.19 1.45
N PRO A 201 -3.65 -21.02 1.72
CA PRO A 201 -4.10 -22.00 0.73
C PRO A 201 -4.68 -21.36 -0.54
N GLN A 202 -5.30 -20.19 -0.41
CA GLN A 202 -5.84 -19.43 -1.54
C GLN A 202 -4.70 -18.82 -2.38
N ILE A 203 -3.69 -18.26 -1.72
CA ILE A 203 -2.50 -17.70 -2.37
C ILE A 203 -1.74 -18.77 -3.13
N ARG A 204 -1.48 -19.92 -2.48
CA ARG A 204 -0.82 -21.06 -3.13
C ARG A 204 -1.57 -21.50 -4.38
N LYS A 205 -2.88 -21.65 -4.30
CA LYS A 205 -3.74 -22.01 -5.44
C LYS A 205 -3.71 -21.00 -6.59
N ILE A 206 -3.56 -19.71 -6.29
CA ILE A 206 -3.42 -18.66 -7.32
C ILE A 206 -2.04 -18.75 -7.96
N ILE A 207 -0.98 -18.79 -7.15
CA ILE A 207 0.42 -18.78 -7.60
C ILE A 207 0.75 -20.02 -8.45
N GLU A 208 0.21 -21.19 -8.11
CA GLU A 208 0.36 -22.44 -8.89
C GLU A 208 -0.18 -22.34 -10.32
N GLN A 209 -1.06 -21.36 -10.61
CA GLN A 209 -1.59 -21.11 -11.94
C GLN A 209 -0.77 -20.07 -12.74
N ILE A 210 0.28 -19.52 -12.13
CA ILE A 210 1.18 -18.55 -12.75
C ILE A 210 2.45 -19.26 -13.18
N ARG A 211 3.02 -18.82 -14.31
CA ARG A 211 4.32 -19.30 -14.78
C ARG A 211 5.42 -19.13 -13.71
N PRO A 212 6.41 -20.04 -13.63
CA PRO A 212 7.45 -20.01 -12.60
C PRO A 212 8.46 -18.87 -12.77
N ASP A 213 8.68 -18.40 -14.00
CA ASP A 213 9.58 -17.30 -14.36
C ASP A 213 8.93 -15.91 -14.23
N ARG A 214 8.02 -15.78 -13.26
CA ARG A 214 7.40 -14.50 -12.88
C ARG A 214 8.31 -13.78 -11.89
N GLN A 215 8.30 -12.46 -11.92
CA GLN A 215 8.80 -11.63 -10.83
C GLN A 215 7.76 -11.61 -9.70
N VAL A 216 8.21 -11.79 -8.46
CA VAL A 216 7.34 -11.73 -7.28
C VAL A 216 7.88 -10.68 -6.32
N LEU A 217 7.02 -9.76 -5.89
CA LEU A 217 7.30 -8.74 -4.90
C LEU A 217 6.39 -8.96 -3.70
N MET A 218 6.95 -8.93 -2.51
CA MET A 218 6.21 -9.01 -1.25
C MET A 218 6.41 -7.73 -0.46
N TRP A 219 5.32 -7.12 -0.03
CA TRP A 219 5.32 -5.91 0.79
C TRP A 219 4.61 -6.20 2.10
N SER A 220 5.25 -5.82 3.22
CA SER A 220 4.62 -5.87 4.53
C SER A 220 5.36 -4.97 5.52
N ALA A 221 4.60 -4.37 6.44
CA ALA A 221 5.13 -3.64 7.57
C ALA A 221 5.74 -4.56 8.64
N THR A 222 5.43 -5.86 8.63
CA THR A 222 5.99 -6.82 9.60
C THR A 222 6.49 -8.08 8.89
N TRP A 223 7.59 -8.65 9.38
CA TRP A 223 8.23 -9.81 8.74
C TRP A 223 8.46 -10.98 9.71
N PRO A 224 7.39 -11.55 10.29
CA PRO A 224 7.49 -12.69 11.21
C PRO A 224 7.98 -13.97 10.49
N LYS A 225 8.31 -15.02 11.26
CA LYS A 225 8.88 -16.27 10.71
C LYS A 225 7.96 -16.97 9.71
N GLU A 226 6.66 -16.83 9.92
CA GLU A 226 5.60 -17.38 9.07
C GLU A 226 5.66 -16.73 7.68
N VAL A 227 5.86 -15.42 7.60
CA VAL A 227 6.05 -14.68 6.34
C VAL A 227 7.35 -15.06 5.67
N GLN A 228 8.44 -15.23 6.43
CA GLN A 228 9.72 -15.70 5.89
C GLN A 228 9.57 -17.08 5.24
N THR A 229 8.84 -17.99 5.88
CA THR A 229 8.58 -19.33 5.34
C THR A 229 7.77 -19.24 4.02
N LEU A 230 6.80 -18.33 3.96
CA LEU A 230 6.04 -18.10 2.72
C LEU A 230 6.92 -17.53 1.59
N ALA A 231 7.82 -16.61 1.94
CA ALA A 231 8.78 -16.02 1.01
C ALA A 231 9.69 -17.11 0.41
N GLU A 232 10.21 -18.02 1.24
CA GLU A 232 11.01 -19.16 0.80
C GLU A 232 10.24 -20.11 -0.13
N ASP A 233 8.94 -20.30 0.08
CA ASP A 233 8.09 -21.17 -0.74
C ASP A 233 7.77 -20.59 -2.13
N PHE A 234 7.72 -19.25 -2.27
CA PHE A 234 7.20 -18.59 -3.48
C PHE A 234 8.19 -17.72 -4.23
N LEU A 235 9.27 -17.31 -3.58
CA LEU A 235 10.33 -16.50 -4.17
C LEU A 235 11.50 -17.40 -4.61
N THR A 236 12.29 -16.93 -5.56
CA THR A 236 13.51 -17.60 -6.02
C THR A 236 14.59 -16.54 -6.18
N ASP A 237 15.75 -16.74 -5.55
CA ASP A 237 16.88 -15.80 -5.57
C ASP A 237 16.48 -14.35 -5.27
N TYR A 238 15.82 -14.14 -4.12
CA TYR A 238 15.23 -12.86 -3.76
C TYR A 238 16.12 -12.02 -2.86
N THR A 239 15.99 -10.70 -2.99
CA THR A 239 16.61 -9.71 -2.11
C THR A 239 15.59 -9.22 -1.09
N GLN A 240 15.97 -9.22 0.19
CA GLN A 240 15.16 -8.64 1.27
C GLN A 240 15.71 -7.28 1.66
N LEU A 241 14.87 -6.24 1.53
CA LEU A 241 15.13 -4.90 2.04
C LEU A 241 14.27 -4.66 3.28
N ASN A 242 14.90 -4.24 4.39
CA ASN A 242 14.20 -3.87 5.62
C ASN A 242 14.47 -2.39 5.92
N ILE A 243 13.41 -1.61 6.11
CA ILE A 243 13.48 -0.18 6.45
C ILE A 243 13.21 -0.02 7.95
N GLY A 244 14.12 0.61 8.68
CA GLY A 244 14.04 0.80 10.14
C GLY A 244 14.71 -0.30 10.97
N SER A 245 14.33 -0.44 12.24
CA SER A 245 14.92 -1.45 13.15
C SER A 245 14.40 -2.86 12.85
N LEU A 246 15.29 -3.86 12.94
CA LEU A 246 14.95 -5.30 12.80
C LEU A 246 13.97 -5.82 13.87
N THR A 247 13.74 -5.05 14.93
CA THR A 247 12.74 -5.33 15.97
C THR A 247 11.45 -4.59 15.65
N LEU A 248 10.28 -5.24 15.78
CA LEU A 248 8.95 -4.62 15.70
C LEU A 248 8.97 -3.22 16.37
N ALA A 249 9.05 -2.19 15.55
CA ALA A 249 9.14 -0.81 16.00
C ALA A 249 7.91 -0.11 15.43
N ALA A 250 7.01 0.32 16.31
CA ALA A 250 5.97 1.25 15.92
C ALA A 250 6.61 2.55 15.42
N ASN A 251 5.95 3.23 14.48
CA ASN A 251 6.43 4.49 13.93
C ASN A 251 6.78 5.47 15.07
N HIS A 252 8.02 5.97 15.06
CA HIS A 252 8.56 6.84 16.11
C HIS A 252 7.84 8.20 16.20
N ASN A 253 7.09 8.59 15.17
CA ASN A 253 6.28 9.81 15.14
C ASN A 253 4.95 9.66 15.90
N ILE A 254 4.59 8.45 16.35
CA ILE A 254 3.36 8.20 17.10
C ILE A 254 3.66 8.28 18.60
N LEU A 255 3.06 9.27 19.28
CA LEU A 255 3.05 9.31 20.74
C LEU A 255 2.17 8.17 21.29
N GLN A 256 2.81 7.19 21.93
CA GLN A 256 2.12 6.04 22.49
C GLN A 256 1.82 6.25 23.98
N ILE A 257 0.53 6.23 24.33
CA ILE A 257 0.05 6.36 25.71
C ILE A 257 -0.73 5.09 26.07
N VAL A 258 -0.36 4.44 27.17
CA VAL A 258 -1.04 3.25 27.69
C VAL A 258 -1.71 3.58 29.01
N ASP A 259 -3.05 3.48 29.04
CA ASP A 259 -3.85 3.68 30.25
C ASP A 259 -4.32 2.31 30.80
N VAL A 260 -3.73 1.88 31.91
CA VAL A 260 -4.08 0.62 32.58
C VAL A 260 -5.34 0.83 33.42
N CYS A 261 -6.44 0.20 33.02
CA CYS A 261 -7.74 0.33 33.68
C CYS A 261 -8.53 -0.98 33.70
N GLN A 262 -9.56 -1.03 34.52
CA GLN A 262 -10.57 -2.08 34.53
C GLN A 262 -11.59 -1.88 33.41
N GLU A 263 -12.21 -2.96 32.96
CA GLU A 263 -13.15 -2.93 31.82
C GLU A 263 -14.31 -1.93 32.00
N HIS A 264 -14.84 -1.81 33.22
CA HIS A 264 -15.94 -0.90 33.53
C HIS A 264 -15.54 0.58 33.56
N GLU A 265 -14.24 0.89 33.60
CA GLU A 265 -13.74 2.27 33.60
C GLU A 265 -13.55 2.81 32.17
N LYS A 266 -13.49 1.93 31.17
CA LYS A 266 -13.18 2.30 29.77
C LYS A 266 -14.17 3.29 29.19
N GLU A 267 -15.46 3.15 29.48
CA GLU A 267 -16.50 4.05 28.93
C GLU A 267 -16.32 5.49 29.44
N MET A 268 -16.11 5.64 30.76
CA MET A 268 -15.84 6.95 31.37
C MET A 268 -14.53 7.56 30.85
N LYS A 269 -13.47 6.76 30.74
CA LYS A 269 -12.17 7.20 30.22
C LYS A 269 -12.25 7.62 28.76
N LEU A 270 -12.97 6.87 27.93
CA LEU A 270 -13.20 7.22 26.53
C LEU A 270 -13.95 8.53 26.39
N HIS A 271 -15.01 8.74 27.18
CA HIS A 271 -15.76 10.00 27.15
C HIS A 271 -14.87 11.20 27.52
N LYS A 272 -14.04 11.06 28.55
CA LYS A 272 -13.08 12.10 28.94
C LYS A 272 -12.05 12.38 27.84
N LEU A 273 -11.51 11.33 27.23
CA LEU A 273 -10.53 11.45 26.14
C LEU A 273 -11.13 12.15 24.91
N LEU A 274 -12.37 11.82 24.55
CA LEU A 274 -13.07 12.50 23.45
C LEU A 274 -13.32 13.98 23.74
N GLN A 275 -13.64 14.34 24.99
CA GLN A 275 -13.75 15.75 25.38
C GLN A 275 -12.44 16.52 25.21
N GLU A 276 -11.31 15.91 25.56
CA GLU A 276 -9.99 16.51 25.39
C GLU A 276 -9.65 16.65 23.90
N ILE A 277 -9.84 15.59 23.10
CA ILE A 277 -9.56 15.62 21.65
C ILE A 277 -10.42 16.65 20.92
N CYS A 278 -11.72 16.73 21.21
CA CYS A 278 -12.60 17.64 20.50
C CYS A 278 -12.42 19.12 20.88
N SER A 279 -11.60 19.42 21.88
CA SER A 279 -11.18 20.80 22.18
C SER A 279 -10.06 21.30 21.27
N GLU A 280 -9.41 20.40 20.52
CA GLU A 280 -8.37 20.71 19.55
C GLU A 280 -8.92 21.05 18.16
N LYS A 281 -8.09 21.65 17.30
CA LYS A 281 -8.47 21.99 15.92
C LYS A 281 -8.63 20.76 15.02
N GLU A 282 -7.86 19.71 15.28
CA GLU A 282 -7.85 18.48 14.50
C GLU A 282 -8.38 17.34 15.37
N THR A 283 -9.54 16.80 14.99
CA THR A 283 -10.35 15.93 15.86
C THR A 283 -10.64 14.56 15.23
N LYS A 284 -10.08 14.27 14.05
CA LYS A 284 -10.25 12.99 13.37
C LYS A 284 -9.71 11.87 14.27
N THR A 285 -10.59 10.96 14.68
CA THR A 285 -10.31 9.94 15.68
C THR A 285 -10.81 8.59 15.22
N ILE A 286 -10.01 7.53 15.43
CA ILE A 286 -10.40 6.14 15.18
C ILE A 286 -10.36 5.38 16.49
N ILE A 287 -11.45 4.69 16.80
CA ILE A 287 -11.61 3.89 18.02
C ILE A 287 -11.69 2.43 17.61
N PHE A 288 -10.65 1.66 17.93
CA PHE A 288 -10.63 0.22 17.68
C PHE A 288 -11.28 -0.55 18.83
N VAL A 289 -12.15 -1.49 18.46
CA VAL A 289 -12.93 -2.30 19.38
C VAL A 289 -12.94 -3.75 18.89
N GLU A 290 -12.76 -4.68 19.81
CA GLU A 290 -12.57 -6.10 19.49
C GLU A 290 -13.76 -6.75 18.75
N THR A 291 -15.01 -6.41 19.12
CA THR A 291 -16.20 -7.10 18.58
C THR A 291 -17.16 -6.17 17.86
N LYS A 292 -17.78 -6.69 16.81
CA LYS A 292 -18.78 -5.99 15.99
C LYS A 292 -19.95 -5.45 16.82
N ARG A 293 -20.43 -6.25 17.79
CA ARG A 293 -21.53 -5.86 18.69
C ARG A 293 -21.15 -4.64 19.53
N LYS A 294 -19.92 -4.62 20.03
CA LYS A 294 -19.43 -3.54 20.89
C LYS A 294 -19.10 -2.28 20.09
N VAL A 295 -18.68 -2.41 18.83
CA VAL A 295 -18.62 -1.28 17.88
C VAL A 295 -19.98 -0.58 17.81
N ASP A 296 -21.06 -1.32 17.50
CA ASP A 296 -22.39 -0.71 17.38
C ASP A 296 -22.94 -0.15 18.70
N GLU A 297 -22.56 -0.73 19.84
CA GLU A 297 -22.90 -0.22 21.17
C GLU A 297 -22.18 1.09 21.48
N ILE A 298 -20.86 1.12 21.33
CA ILE A 298 -20.03 2.31 21.59
C ILE A 298 -20.44 3.46 20.66
N THR A 299 -20.65 3.19 19.37
CA THR A 299 -21.11 4.24 18.44
C THR A 299 -22.46 4.81 18.86
N ARG A 300 -23.40 3.98 19.32
CA ARG A 300 -24.71 4.48 19.80
C ARG A 300 -24.57 5.34 21.05
N ASN A 301 -23.73 4.95 22.01
CA ASN A 301 -23.53 5.71 23.25
C ASN A 301 -22.86 7.06 22.95
N ILE A 302 -21.80 7.06 22.13
CA ILE A 302 -21.10 8.27 21.70
C ILE A 302 -22.06 9.22 20.94
N CYS A 303 -22.87 8.70 20.03
CA CYS A 303 -23.87 9.51 19.32
C CYS A 303 -24.97 10.05 20.25
N TYR A 304 -25.37 9.27 21.26
CA TYR A 304 -26.35 9.72 22.26
C TYR A 304 -25.83 10.88 23.11
N ASP A 305 -24.53 10.87 23.40
CA ASP A 305 -23.83 11.95 24.11
C ASP A 305 -23.59 13.20 23.25
N GLY A 306 -24.02 13.19 21.98
CA GLY A 306 -23.99 14.35 21.07
C GLY A 306 -22.78 14.40 20.14
N TRP A 307 -21.93 13.37 20.15
CA TRP A 307 -20.77 13.29 19.25
C TRP A 307 -21.17 12.75 17.87
N SER A 308 -20.56 13.28 16.81
CA SER A 308 -20.76 12.76 15.45
C SER A 308 -19.80 11.58 15.20
N ALA A 309 -20.34 10.36 15.25
CA ALA A 309 -19.57 9.13 15.05
C ALA A 309 -20.24 8.16 14.06
N VAL A 310 -19.41 7.42 13.34
CA VAL A 310 -19.83 6.38 12.38
C VAL A 310 -19.14 5.05 12.71
N SER A 311 -19.73 3.93 12.27
CA SER A 311 -19.23 2.59 12.59
C SER A 311 -18.93 1.75 11.35
N ILE A 312 -17.83 0.98 11.39
CA ILE A 312 -17.44 0.05 10.33
C ILE A 312 -17.02 -1.32 10.90
N HIS A 313 -17.63 -2.39 10.39
CA HIS A 313 -17.31 -3.77 10.80
C HIS A 313 -17.79 -4.80 9.78
N GLY A 314 -17.44 -6.06 10.03
CA GLY A 314 -17.70 -7.20 9.15
C GLY A 314 -19.16 -7.40 8.67
N ASP A 315 -20.15 -6.97 9.45
CA ASP A 315 -21.58 -7.23 9.16
C ASP A 315 -22.26 -6.07 8.40
N LYS A 316 -21.60 -4.92 8.26
CA LYS A 316 -22.05 -3.84 7.38
C LYS A 316 -21.94 -4.29 5.92
N THR A 317 -22.94 -3.96 5.12
CA THR A 317 -22.90 -4.11 3.66
C THR A 317 -21.80 -3.25 3.05
N GLN A 318 -21.31 -3.61 1.86
CA GLN A 318 -20.24 -2.83 1.22
C GLN A 318 -20.66 -1.37 0.99
N GLN A 319 -21.90 -1.15 0.54
CA GLN A 319 -22.42 0.19 0.31
C GLN A 319 -22.43 1.04 1.59
N GLU A 320 -22.73 0.44 2.74
CA GLU A 320 -22.65 1.12 4.03
C GLU A 320 -21.20 1.44 4.42
N ARG A 321 -20.27 0.52 4.18
CA ARG A 321 -18.84 0.75 4.46
C ARG A 321 -18.28 1.90 3.63
N ASP A 322 -18.54 1.88 2.33
CA ASP A 322 -18.08 2.91 1.39
C ASP A 322 -18.63 4.28 1.79
N HIS A 323 -19.92 4.34 2.16
CA HIS A 323 -20.56 5.55 2.64
C HIS A 323 -19.92 6.06 3.95
N VAL A 324 -19.73 5.19 4.94
CA VAL A 324 -19.12 5.54 6.23
C VAL A 324 -17.69 6.06 6.06
N LEU A 325 -16.88 5.41 5.22
CA LEU A 325 -15.52 5.85 4.92
C LEU A 325 -15.50 7.21 4.22
N GLN A 326 -16.45 7.46 3.32
CA GLN A 326 -16.60 8.76 2.67
C GLN A 326 -16.99 9.86 3.67
N GLU A 327 -17.94 9.59 4.58
CA GLU A 327 -18.30 10.54 5.65
C GLU A 327 -17.09 10.89 6.51
N PHE A 328 -16.32 9.89 6.92
CA PHE A 328 -15.11 10.07 7.74
C PHE A 328 -14.01 10.84 7.01
N ARG A 329 -13.67 10.45 5.77
CA ARG A 329 -12.67 11.14 4.92
C ARG A 329 -13.03 12.61 4.72
N SER A 330 -14.30 12.89 4.42
CA SER A 330 -14.81 14.26 4.22
C SER A 330 -14.88 15.11 5.51
N GLY A 331 -14.64 14.52 6.68
CA GLY A 331 -14.72 15.20 7.97
C GLY A 331 -16.14 15.47 8.47
N ARG A 332 -17.18 14.99 7.76
CA ARG A 332 -18.58 15.11 8.20
C ARG A 332 -18.86 14.32 9.48
N ALA A 333 -18.18 13.18 9.62
CA ALA A 333 -18.13 12.41 10.86
C ALA A 333 -16.66 12.31 11.33
N PRO A 334 -16.22 13.06 12.35
CA PRO A 334 -14.83 13.07 12.80
C PRO A 334 -14.42 11.81 13.59
N ILE A 335 -15.38 10.98 14.04
CA ILE A 335 -15.09 9.78 14.84
C ILE A 335 -15.50 8.52 14.07
N LEU A 336 -14.56 7.60 13.88
CA LEU A 336 -14.80 6.28 13.30
C LEU A 336 -14.59 5.20 14.37
N VAL A 337 -15.62 4.41 14.66
CA VAL A 337 -15.53 3.25 15.55
C VAL A 337 -15.44 1.99 14.69
N ALA A 338 -14.42 1.17 14.91
CA ALA A 338 -14.14 0.06 14.03
C ALA A 338 -13.63 -1.20 14.72
N THR A 339 -13.90 -2.35 14.11
CA THR A 339 -13.12 -3.58 14.36
C THR A 339 -11.80 -3.54 13.57
N ASP A 340 -10.91 -4.51 13.80
CA ASP A 340 -9.64 -4.67 13.07
C ASP A 340 -9.75 -4.72 11.53
N VAL A 341 -10.97 -4.85 11.01
CA VAL A 341 -11.31 -4.68 9.59
C VAL A 341 -10.93 -3.30 9.05
N ALA A 342 -10.92 -2.24 9.87
CA ALA A 342 -10.51 -0.89 9.45
C ALA A 342 -9.06 -0.55 9.83
N ALA A 343 -8.37 -1.43 10.54
CA ALA A 343 -7.04 -1.13 11.09
C ALA A 343 -5.93 -1.11 10.03
N ARG A 344 -6.19 -1.62 8.82
CA ARG A 344 -5.18 -1.78 7.76
C ARG A 344 -5.78 -1.49 6.39
N GLY A 345 -5.04 -0.77 5.55
CA GLY A 345 -5.52 -0.28 4.25
C GLY A 345 -6.58 0.80 4.32
N LEU A 346 -6.49 1.72 5.29
CA LEU A 346 -7.23 2.98 5.21
C LEU A 346 -6.21 4.10 5.03
N GLY A 347 -5.74 4.32 3.80
CA GLY A 347 -5.30 5.66 3.39
C GLY A 347 -6.44 6.63 3.68
N MET A 348 -6.23 7.57 4.61
CA MET A 348 -7.22 8.45 5.22
C MET A 348 -6.88 9.91 5.07
#